data_AF-A0A2N8ZIA2-F1
#
_entry.id   AF-A0A2N8ZIA2-F1
#
_cell.length_a   1.000
_cell.length_b   1.000
_cell.length_c   1.000
_cell.angle_alpha   90.00
_cell.angle_beta   90.00
_cell.angle_gamma   90.00
#
_symmetry.space_group_name_H-M   'P 1'
#
loop_
_entity.id
_entity.type
_entity.pdbx_description
1 polymer ?
#
loop_
_entity_poly.entity_id
_entity_poly.type
_entity_poly.pdbx_seq_one_letter_code
_entity_poly.pdbx_strand_id
1 'polypeptide(L)'
;MIKHKQTIVIIGRTSGFGEAVANNSLGDANIIHVAGLSTGLDVNDEKQTCAYFESMGAFDHRMITGGSYALVGKVIDVDIADAKAAFDTKFWGTINAAKPTARSLKPTRAITVTSGMLSRKVVVNTYLKRHQYSP
;
A
#
# COMPACT_ATOMS: atom_id res chain seq x y z
N MET A 1 21.11 18.31 17.96
CA MET A 1 20.68 17.85 16.62
C MET A 1 19.20 18.14 16.46
N ILE A 2 18.81 19.07 15.59
CA ILE A 2 17.40 19.35 15.31
C ILE A 2 16.89 18.21 14.42
N LYS A 3 15.97 17.38 14.91
CA LYS A 3 15.31 16.36 14.07
C LYS A 3 14.43 17.07 13.05
N HIS A 4 14.70 16.84 11.76
CA HIS A 4 13.86 17.36 10.69
C HIS A 4 12.49 16.69 10.72
N LYS A 5 11.42 17.51 10.68
CA LYS A 5 10.03 17.02 10.56
C LYS A 5 9.89 16.24 9.25
N GLN A 6 9.49 14.98 9.29
CA GLN A 6 9.24 14.17 8.08
C GLN A 6 7.75 13.95 7.89
N THR A 7 7.28 14.06 6.65
CA THR A 7 5.91 13.68 6.28
C THR A 7 5.91 12.29 5.66
N ILE A 8 5.25 11.34 6.31
CA ILE A 8 5.16 9.95 5.90
C ILE A 8 3.73 9.66 5.45
N VAL A 9 3.59 9.06 4.28
CA VAL A 9 2.28 8.73 3.70
C VAL A 9 2.15 7.21 3.60
N ILE A 10 1.15 6.67 4.26
CA ILE A 10 0.84 5.24 4.29
C ILE A 10 -0.47 5.02 3.54
N ILE A 11 -0.38 4.33 2.40
CA ILE A 11 -1.53 4.04 1.52
C ILE A 11 -1.89 2.57 1.62
N GLY A 12 -3.17 2.26 1.77
CA GLY A 12 -3.69 0.89 1.79
C GLY A 12 -4.41 0.55 3.09
N ARG A 13 -3.93 -0.45 3.83
CA ARG A 13 -4.62 -0.92 5.03
C ARG A 13 -4.50 0.11 6.15
N THR A 14 -5.63 0.70 6.51
CA THR A 14 -5.81 1.55 7.69
C THR A 14 -5.91 0.76 9.00
N SER A 15 -5.72 -0.56 8.96
CA SER A 15 -5.74 -1.49 10.11
C SER A 15 -4.65 -2.56 10.01
N GLY A 16 -4.23 -3.10 11.16
CA GLY A 16 -3.24 -4.19 11.24
C GLY A 16 -1.83 -3.70 10.91
N PHE A 17 -1.20 -4.20 9.84
CA PHE A 17 0.19 -3.85 9.53
C PHE A 17 0.39 -2.36 9.18
N GLY A 18 -0.53 -1.76 8.41
CA GLY A 18 -0.41 -0.33 8.08
C GLY A 18 -0.59 0.58 9.29
N GLU A 19 -1.49 0.21 10.20
CA GLU A 19 -1.69 0.88 11.49
C GLU A 19 -0.49 0.70 12.43
N ALA A 20 0.04 -0.52 12.55
CA ALA A 20 1.23 -0.78 13.36
C ALA A 20 2.44 0.02 12.85
N VAL A 21 2.62 0.11 11.53
CA VAL A 21 3.66 0.95 10.92
C VAL A 21 3.41 2.42 11.23
N ALA A 22 2.17 2.90 11.08
CA ALA A 22 1.82 4.28 11.43
C ALA A 22 2.20 4.56 12.89
N ASN A 23 1.75 3.74 13.82
CA ASN A 23 2.00 3.90 15.26
C ASN A 23 3.50 3.87 15.60
N ASN A 24 4.28 2.99 14.98
CA ASN A 24 5.73 2.93 15.19
C ASN A 24 6.50 4.06 14.48
N SER A 25 5.88 4.74 13.52
CA SER A 25 6.48 5.87 12.81
C SER A 25 6.17 7.22 13.47
N LEU A 26 5.32 7.23 14.51
CA LEU A 26 4.99 8.38 15.35
C LEU A 26 6.17 8.73 16.28
N GLY A 27 7.31 9.13 15.70
CA GLY A 27 8.29 9.88 16.47
C GLY A 27 7.80 11.32 16.70
N ASP A 28 8.41 12.03 17.66
CA ASP A 28 7.97 13.38 18.13
C ASP A 28 7.83 14.48 17.05
N ALA A 29 8.31 14.24 15.82
CA ALA A 29 8.29 15.21 14.73
C ALA A 29 7.79 14.63 13.40
N ASN A 30 7.12 13.48 13.34
CA ASN A 30 6.61 12.98 12.06
C ASN A 30 5.15 13.36 11.85
N ILE A 31 4.79 13.73 10.61
CA ILE A 31 3.39 13.84 10.18
C ILE A 31 3.06 12.56 9.45
N ILE A 32 2.03 11.83 9.89
CA ILE A 32 1.61 10.58 9.27
C ILE A 32 0.24 10.76 8.63
N HIS A 33 0.16 10.52 7.33
CA HIS A 33 -1.10 10.43 6.60
C HIS A 33 -1.39 8.96 6.29
N VAL A 34 -2.47 8.43 6.85
CA VAL A 34 -2.95 7.08 6.51
C VAL A 34 -4.19 7.21 5.65
N ALA A 35 -4.20 6.60 4.47
CA ALA A 35 -5.36 6.61 3.58
C ALA A 35 -5.60 5.26 2.91
N GLY A 36 -6.87 4.96 2.68
CA GLY A 36 -7.36 3.76 2.01
C GLY A 36 -8.88 3.80 1.86
N LEU A 37 -9.50 2.65 1.58
CA LEU A 37 -10.95 2.59 1.34
C LEU A 37 -11.77 3.20 2.50
N SER A 38 -11.35 2.99 3.75
CA SER A 38 -12.05 3.55 4.93
C SER A 38 -11.94 5.07 5.04
N THR A 39 -11.03 5.71 4.33
CA THR A 39 -10.87 7.18 4.26
C THR A 39 -11.33 7.73 2.91
N GLY A 40 -11.99 6.91 2.08
CA GLY A 40 -12.47 7.29 0.75
C GLY A 40 -11.41 7.29 -0.36
N LEU A 41 -10.24 6.67 -0.15
CA LEU A 41 -9.22 6.53 -1.19
C LEU A 41 -9.22 5.10 -1.74
N ASP A 42 -9.68 4.91 -2.97
CA ASP A 42 -9.50 3.66 -3.71
C ASP A 42 -8.22 3.72 -4.56
N VAL A 43 -7.32 2.75 -4.37
CA VAL A 43 -6.07 2.63 -5.14
C VAL A 43 -6.30 2.12 -6.56
N ASN A 44 -7.46 1.53 -6.83
CA ASN A 44 -7.84 1.09 -8.17
C ASN A 44 -8.31 2.26 -9.05
N ASP A 45 -8.68 3.40 -8.45
CA ASP A 45 -9.05 4.62 -9.17
C ASP A 45 -7.85 5.56 -9.30
N GLU A 46 -7.23 5.58 -10.48
CA GLU A 46 -6.08 6.43 -10.78
C GLU A 46 -6.38 7.93 -10.59
N LYS A 47 -7.60 8.38 -10.83
CA LYS A 47 -7.95 9.80 -10.67
C LYS A 47 -8.00 10.18 -9.19
N GLN A 48 -8.57 9.30 -8.36
CA GLN A 48 -8.57 9.51 -6.90
C GLN A 48 -7.15 9.50 -6.33
N THR A 49 -6.29 8.57 -6.76
CA THR A 49 -4.90 8.55 -6.27
C THR A 49 -4.13 9.79 -6.70
N CYS A 50 -4.29 10.27 -7.93
CA CYS A 50 -3.68 11.51 -8.40
C CYS A 50 -4.17 12.71 -7.57
N ALA A 51 -5.48 12.90 -7.46
CA ALA A 51 -6.07 14.03 -6.73
C ALA A 51 -5.66 14.05 -5.25
N TYR A 52 -5.59 12.87 -4.61
CA TYR A 52 -5.12 12.75 -3.24
C TYR A 52 -3.70 13.27 -3.07
N PHE A 53 -2.77 12.86 -3.93
CA PHE A 53 -1.38 13.33 -3.82
C PHE A 53 -1.18 14.77 -4.24
N GLU A 54 -1.97 15.28 -5.19
CA GLU A 54 -1.99 16.71 -5.54
C GLU A 54 -2.44 17.56 -4.34
N SER A 55 -3.51 17.16 -3.65
CA SER A 55 -4.04 17.88 -2.49
C SER A 55 -3.07 17.91 -1.28
N MET A 56 -2.21 16.89 -1.17
CA MET A 56 -1.28 16.74 -0.06
C MET A 56 -0.02 17.61 -0.20
N GLY A 57 0.39 17.95 -1.43
CA GLY A 57 1.64 18.67 -1.68
C GLY A 57 2.89 17.84 -1.39
N ALA A 58 3.93 18.45 -0.79
CA ALA A 58 5.23 17.82 -0.61
C ALA A 58 5.30 16.95 0.67
N PHE A 59 5.77 15.70 0.54
CA PHE A 59 5.97 14.73 1.64
C PHE A 59 7.28 13.95 1.44
N ASP A 60 7.83 13.32 2.48
CA ASP A 60 9.19 12.76 2.47
C ASP A 60 9.28 11.26 2.22
N HIS A 61 8.38 10.45 2.80
CA HIS A 61 8.41 8.99 2.63
C HIS A 61 7.04 8.44 2.25
N ARG A 62 7.04 7.39 1.41
CA ARG A 62 5.81 6.67 1.05
C ARG A 62 5.90 5.21 1.41
N MET A 63 4.82 4.70 1.97
CA MET A 63 4.62 3.28 2.21
C MET A 63 3.30 2.82 1.62
N ILE A 64 3.37 1.86 0.71
CA ILE A 64 2.20 1.31 0.02
C ILE A 64 1.97 -0.11 0.50
N THR A 65 0.83 -0.32 1.14
CA THR A 65 0.41 -1.57 1.81
C THR A 65 -0.77 -2.25 1.10
N GLY A 66 -1.14 -1.77 -0.09
CA GLY A 66 -2.38 -2.07 -0.81
C GLY A 66 -2.72 -3.56 -0.99
N GLY A 67 -4.00 -3.87 -0.77
CA GLY A 67 -4.68 -5.12 -1.11
C GLY A 67 -4.47 -6.28 -0.13
N SER A 68 -5.52 -6.66 0.58
CA SER A 68 -5.64 -7.98 1.23
C SER A 68 -6.86 -8.70 0.69
N TYR A 69 -6.83 -8.98 -0.60
CA TYR A 69 -7.73 -9.97 -1.19
C TYR A 69 -6.96 -11.28 -1.29
N ALA A 70 -7.38 -12.26 -0.51
CA ALA A 70 -6.75 -13.58 -0.50
C ALA A 70 -7.39 -14.43 -1.59
N LEU A 71 -6.80 -14.44 -2.77
CA LEU A 71 -7.16 -15.42 -3.79
C LEU A 71 -6.52 -16.76 -3.43
N VAL A 72 -7.36 -17.75 -3.13
CA VAL A 72 -6.97 -19.11 -2.76
C VAL A 72 -7.85 -20.08 -3.55
N GLY A 73 -7.25 -21.12 -4.10
CA GLY A 73 -7.95 -22.14 -4.88
C GLY A 73 -7.00 -22.91 -5.80
N LYS A 74 -7.43 -24.08 -6.28
CA LYS A 74 -6.66 -24.77 -7.33
C LYS A 74 -6.73 -23.94 -8.62
N VAL A 75 -5.71 -24.04 -9.46
CA VAL A 75 -5.64 -23.30 -10.74
C VAL A 75 -6.87 -23.54 -11.63
N ILE A 76 -7.41 -24.75 -11.59
CA ILE A 76 -8.59 -25.15 -12.36
C ILE A 76 -9.92 -24.59 -11.81
N ASP A 77 -9.93 -24.15 -10.55
CA ASP A 77 -11.15 -23.76 -9.84
C ASP A 77 -11.27 -22.23 -9.66
N VAL A 78 -10.17 -21.50 -9.88
CA VAL A 78 -10.11 -20.05 -9.66
C VAL A 78 -10.72 -19.32 -10.86
N ASP A 79 -11.69 -18.46 -10.60
CA ASP A 79 -12.22 -17.54 -11.60
C ASP A 79 -11.15 -16.50 -11.99
N ILE A 80 -10.98 -16.31 -13.30
CA ILE A 80 -10.00 -15.37 -13.85
C ILE A 80 -10.36 -13.92 -13.51
N ALA A 81 -11.65 -13.58 -13.39
CA ALA A 81 -12.10 -12.26 -12.97
C ALA A 81 -11.69 -11.96 -11.52
N ASP A 82 -11.86 -12.93 -10.62
CA ASP A 82 -11.41 -12.80 -9.23
C ASP A 82 -9.89 -12.68 -9.14
N ALA A 83 -9.16 -13.43 -9.98
CA ALA A 83 -7.72 -13.32 -10.07
C ALA A 83 -7.27 -11.92 -10.51
N LYS A 84 -7.89 -11.37 -11.54
CA LYS A 84 -7.61 -10.01 -12.03
C LYS A 84 -7.91 -8.96 -10.96
N ALA A 85 -9.08 -9.00 -10.34
CA ALA A 85 -9.46 -8.06 -9.28
C ALA A 85 -8.46 -8.05 -8.11
N ALA A 86 -7.94 -9.23 -7.74
CA ALA A 86 -6.92 -9.35 -6.71
C ALA A 86 -5.61 -8.65 -7.11
N PHE A 87 -5.17 -8.80 -8.36
CA PHE A 87 -4.00 -8.12 -8.92
C PHE A 87 -4.22 -6.62 -9.11
N ASP A 88 -5.43 -6.21 -9.50
CA ASP A 88 -5.79 -4.80 -9.67
C ASP A 88 -5.52 -4.03 -8.38
N THR A 89 -5.85 -4.61 -7.22
CA THR A 89 -5.58 -3.93 -5.95
C THR A 89 -4.12 -4.07 -5.48
N LYS A 90 -3.57 -5.28 -5.47
CA LYS A 90 -2.23 -5.54 -4.86
C LYS A 90 -1.09 -5.02 -5.72
N PHE A 91 -1.16 -5.26 -7.03
CA PHE A 91 -0.11 -4.89 -7.98
C PHE A 91 -0.43 -3.54 -8.62
N TRP A 92 -1.54 -3.42 -9.37
CA TRP A 92 -1.84 -2.20 -10.11
C TRP A 92 -2.14 -1.02 -9.18
N GLY A 93 -2.86 -1.23 -8.08
CA GLY A 93 -3.11 -0.21 -7.07
C GLY A 93 -1.82 0.32 -6.44
N THR A 94 -0.80 -0.54 -6.30
CA THR A 94 0.53 -0.10 -5.86
C THR A 94 1.18 0.82 -6.90
N ILE A 95 1.08 0.48 -8.19
CA ILE A 95 1.59 1.32 -9.27
C ILE A 95 0.81 2.64 -9.37
N ASN A 96 -0.52 2.61 -9.27
CA ASN A 96 -1.40 3.79 -9.29
C ASN A 96 -1.12 4.73 -8.12
N ALA A 97 -0.76 4.20 -6.96
CA ALA A 97 -0.37 5.02 -5.82
C ALA A 97 1.08 5.56 -5.94
N ALA A 98 1.97 4.84 -6.61
CA ALA A 98 3.37 5.27 -6.78
C ALA A 98 3.54 6.30 -7.91
N LYS A 99 2.85 6.10 -9.04
CA LYS A 99 3.04 6.80 -10.31
C LYS A 99 2.88 8.33 -10.23
N PRO A 100 1.85 8.90 -9.58
CA PRO A 100 1.67 10.36 -9.49
C PRO A 100 2.83 11.06 -8.78
N THR A 101 3.62 10.27 -8.06
CA THR A 101 4.52 10.74 -7.04
C THR A 101 5.98 10.63 -7.43
N ALA A 102 6.29 9.69 -8.32
CA ALA A 102 7.62 9.43 -8.82
C ALA A 102 8.26 10.68 -9.47
N ARG A 103 7.45 11.59 -10.02
CA ARG A 103 7.92 12.84 -10.64
C ARG A 103 8.38 13.90 -9.63
N SER A 104 7.97 13.80 -8.38
CA SER A 104 8.19 14.82 -7.34
C SER A 104 9.10 14.32 -6.20
N LEU A 105 9.71 13.14 -6.37
CA LEU A 105 10.63 12.58 -5.39
C LEU A 105 11.97 13.32 -5.44
N LYS A 106 12.32 14.01 -4.34
CA LYS A 106 13.68 14.48 -4.08
C LYS A 106 14.60 13.26 -3.87
N PRO A 107 15.92 13.38 -4.11
CA PRO A 107 16.88 12.27 -3.98
C PRO A 107 16.89 11.58 -2.60
N THR A 108 16.44 12.26 -1.55
CA THR A 108 16.39 11.75 -0.17
C THR A 108 15.07 11.05 0.20
N ARG A 109 14.14 10.90 -0.75
CA ARG A 109 12.81 10.34 -0.54
C ARG A 109 12.75 8.92 -1.10
N ALA A 110 11.96 8.05 -0.46
CA ALA A 110 11.84 6.65 -0.86
C ALA A 110 10.38 6.22 -1.01
N ILE A 111 10.15 5.24 -1.90
CA ILE A 111 8.89 4.51 -2.02
C ILE A 111 9.14 3.10 -1.49
N THR A 112 8.41 2.72 -0.45
CA THR A 112 8.41 1.37 0.10
C THR A 112 7.10 0.67 -0.27
N VAL A 113 7.20 -0.54 -0.82
CA VAL A 113 6.03 -1.33 -1.24
C VAL A 113 5.97 -2.65 -0.47
N THR A 114 4.75 -3.13 -0.23
CA THR A 114 4.53 -4.38 0.49
C THR A 114 4.33 -5.55 -0.46
N SER A 115 5.32 -6.43 -0.54
CA SER A 115 5.21 -7.72 -1.23
C SER A 115 4.81 -8.84 -0.25
N GLY A 116 5.35 -10.05 -0.39
CA GLY A 116 5.14 -11.16 0.52
C GLY A 116 6.08 -12.34 0.27
N MET A 117 6.16 -13.24 1.25
CA MET A 117 6.97 -14.46 1.18
C MET A 117 6.58 -15.34 -0.02
N LEU A 118 5.31 -15.30 -0.46
CA LEU A 118 4.83 -16.05 -1.62
C LEU A 118 5.51 -15.68 -2.94
N SER A 119 6.21 -14.53 -3.00
CA SER A 119 7.05 -14.18 -4.16
C SER A 119 8.23 -15.12 -4.38
N ARG A 120 8.66 -15.86 -3.34
CA ARG A 120 9.83 -16.76 -3.37
C ARG A 120 9.56 -18.15 -2.80
N LYS A 121 8.43 -18.34 -2.12
CA LYS A 121 8.03 -19.61 -1.51
C LYS A 121 6.74 -20.10 -2.15
N VAL A 122 6.81 -21.29 -2.74
CA VAL A 122 5.62 -21.99 -3.24
C VAL A 122 4.76 -22.39 -2.05
N VAL A 123 3.51 -21.93 -2.05
CA VAL A 123 2.46 -22.38 -1.12
C VAL A 123 1.29 -22.84 -1.97
N VAL A 124 0.87 -24.08 -1.75
CA VAL A 124 -0.18 -24.71 -2.55
C VAL A 124 -1.46 -23.88 -2.53
N ASN A 125 -2.12 -23.78 -3.69
CA ASN A 125 -3.41 -23.10 -3.89
C ASN A 125 -3.44 -21.62 -3.47
N THR A 126 -2.30 -20.92 -3.44
CA THR A 126 -2.24 -19.52 -2.99
C THR A 126 -1.55 -18.63 -4.03
N TYR A 127 -2.19 -17.53 -4.41
CA TYR A 127 -1.69 -16.64 -5.48
C TYR A 127 -1.11 -15.34 -4.94
N LEU A 128 -1.73 -14.78 -3.90
CA LEU A 128 -1.36 -13.49 -3.33
C LEU A 128 -1.24 -13.57 -1.81
N LYS A 129 -0.36 -12.73 -1.25
CA LYS A 129 -0.10 -12.71 0.19
C LYS A 129 -1.40 -12.45 0.96
N ARG A 130 -1.75 -13.38 1.83
CA ARG A 130 -2.75 -13.19 2.88
C ARG A 130 -2.13 -12.48 4.08
N HIS A 131 -2.84 -11.50 4.64
CA HIS A 131 -2.65 -11.12 6.04
C HIS A 131 -3.66 -11.92 6.85
N GLN A 132 -3.24 -13.01 7.49
CA GLN A 132 -3.99 -13.56 8.60
C GLN A 132 -3.66 -12.70 9.81
N TYR A 133 -4.65 -12.00 10.35
CA TYR A 133 -4.63 -11.75 11.78
C TYR A 133 -5.12 -13.05 12.40
N SER A 134 -4.24 -13.76 13.11
CA SER A 134 -4.72 -14.71 14.10
C SER A 134 -5.12 -13.87 15.31
N PRO A 135 -6.32 -14.04 15.89
CA PRO A 135 -6.56 -13.53 17.23
C PRO A 135 -5.55 -14.10 18.22
#